data_AF-A0A7K3LR43-F1
#
_entry.id   AF-A0A7K3LR43-F1
#
_cell.length_a   1.000
_cell.length_b   1.000
_cell.length_c   1.000
_cell.angle_alpha   90.00
_cell.angle_beta   90.00
_cell.angle_gamma   90.00
#
_symmetry.space_group_name_H-M   'P 1'
#
loop_
_entity.id
_entity.type
_entity.pdbx_description
1 polymer ?
#
loop_
_entity_poly.entity_id
_entity_poly.type
_entity_poly.pdbx_seq_one_letter_code
_entity_poly.pdbx_strand_id
1 'polypeptide(L)'
;MTTPDAPEPTPYDPSASTGQIIDGEVVPADPVIGSVPDPDYTEGGVPTFDFVRDKIENRIATAIGSQELAESTPEGQSVDEMMRTRDEAAKKRLEEIRKSMGR
;
A
#
# COMPACT_ATOMS: atom_id res chain seq x y z
N MET A 1 20.83 45.30 -7.38
CA MET A 1 20.67 44.00 -8.06
C MET A 1 21.55 43.00 -7.34
N THR A 2 21.01 42.29 -6.36
CA THR A 2 21.70 41.17 -5.71
C THR A 2 20.95 39.91 -6.10
N THR A 3 21.64 39.01 -6.78
CA THR A 3 21.15 37.68 -7.13
C THR A 3 20.95 36.91 -5.83
N PRO A 4 19.80 36.26 -5.56
CA PRO A 4 19.71 35.33 -4.45
C PRO A 4 20.64 34.15 -4.73
N ASP A 5 21.55 33.92 -3.79
CA ASP A 5 22.47 32.79 -3.77
C ASP A 5 21.66 31.50 -3.82
N ALA A 6 21.80 30.75 -4.92
CA ALA A 6 21.15 29.46 -5.05
C ALA A 6 21.87 28.47 -4.12
N PRO A 7 21.15 27.66 -3.32
CA PRO A 7 21.82 26.72 -2.42
C PRO A 7 22.68 25.76 -3.26
N GLU A 8 23.96 25.66 -2.91
CA GLU A 8 24.89 24.72 -3.55
C GLU A 8 24.29 23.30 -3.54
N PRO A 9 24.48 22.51 -4.60
CA PRO A 9 24.07 21.11 -4.59
C PRO A 9 24.90 20.39 -3.52
N THR A 10 24.22 19.97 -2.46
CA THR A 10 24.83 19.16 -1.40
C THR A 10 25.50 17.94 -2.02
N PRO A 11 26.72 17.57 -1.60
CA PRO A 11 27.36 16.34 -2.07
C PRO A 11 26.40 15.17 -1.83
N TYR A 12 26.18 14.35 -2.86
CA TYR A 12 25.44 13.10 -2.70
C TYR A 12 26.18 12.23 -1.67
N ASP A 13 25.60 12.10 -0.49
CA ASP A 13 26.08 11.18 0.53
C ASP A 13 25.49 9.79 0.24
N PRO A 14 26.27 8.82 -0.28
CA PRO A 14 25.78 7.47 -0.52
C PRO A 14 25.38 6.76 0.78
N SER A 15 25.74 7.29 1.96
CA SER A 15 25.36 6.74 3.26
C SER A 15 23.90 7.00 3.62
N ALA A 16 23.23 7.98 3.00
CA ALA A 16 21.84 8.33 3.30
C ALA A 16 20.82 7.29 2.79
N SER A 17 21.26 6.34 1.94
CA SER A 17 20.43 5.24 1.41
C SER A 17 20.84 3.87 1.99
N THR A 18 21.30 3.83 3.23
CA THR A 18 21.43 2.54 3.93
C THR A 18 20.28 2.46 4.91
N GLY A 19 19.19 1.82 4.48
CA GLY A 19 18.13 1.39 5.39
C GLY A 19 18.80 0.78 6.61
N GLN A 20 18.50 1.34 7.78
CA GLN A 20 19.15 1.04 9.05
C GLN A 20 19.32 -0.47 9.17
N ILE A 21 20.55 -0.96 8.99
CA ILE A 21 20.85 -2.37 9.11
C ILE A 21 20.68 -2.67 10.60
N ILE A 22 19.57 -3.33 10.92
CA ILE A 22 19.26 -3.76 12.27
C ILE A 22 20.25 -4.90 12.56
N ASP A 23 21.25 -4.63 13.40
CA ASP A 23 22.21 -5.63 13.83
C ASP A 23 21.51 -6.54 14.84
N GLY A 24 20.83 -7.57 14.31
CA GLY A 24 20.19 -8.58 15.12
C GLY A 24 21.25 -9.49 15.71
N GLU A 25 21.44 -9.43 17.02
CA GLU A 25 22.30 -10.39 17.71
C GLU A 25 21.78 -11.81 17.42
N VAL A 26 22.62 -12.62 16.77
CA VAL A 26 22.33 -14.03 16.52
C VAL A 26 22.47 -14.76 17.85
N VAL A 27 21.36 -14.86 18.57
CA VAL A 27 21.29 -15.76 19.73
C VAL A 27 21.61 -17.18 19.25
N PRO A 28 22.61 -17.85 19.84
CA PRO A 28 22.88 -19.24 19.52
C PRO A 28 21.60 -20.02 19.82
N ALA A 29 21.05 -20.68 18.80
CA ALA A 29 19.96 -21.59 19.02
C ALA A 29 20.48 -22.70 19.93
N ASP A 30 19.95 -22.79 21.16
CA ASP A 30 20.09 -24.00 21.95
C ASP A 30 19.67 -25.18 21.07
N PRO A 31 20.36 -26.33 21.09
CA PRO A 31 19.91 -27.48 20.33
C PRO A 31 18.51 -27.84 20.83
N VAL A 32 17.48 -27.48 20.06
CA VAL A 32 16.10 -27.81 20.38
C VAL A 32 15.94 -29.29 20.04
N ILE A 33 16.42 -30.14 20.94
CA ILE A 33 16.18 -31.58 20.88
C ILE A 33 14.68 -31.75 21.13
N GLY A 34 13.91 -31.83 20.05
CA GLY A 34 12.49 -32.15 20.07
C GLY A 34 11.52 -31.02 19.69
N SER A 35 11.92 -29.94 19.02
CA SER A 35 10.90 -29.08 18.40
C SER A 35 10.32 -29.80 17.19
N VAL A 36 9.04 -30.15 17.27
CA VAL A 36 8.25 -30.45 16.07
C VAL A 36 8.38 -29.22 15.16
N PRO A 37 8.80 -29.36 13.90
CA PRO A 37 8.81 -28.23 12.98
C PRO A 37 7.41 -27.62 12.94
N ASP A 38 7.32 -26.30 12.94
CA ASP A 38 6.05 -25.60 12.72
C ASP A 38 5.41 -26.21 11.47
N PRO A 39 4.19 -26.77 11.53
CA PRO A 39 3.56 -27.42 10.38
C PRO A 39 3.46 -26.51 9.15
N ASP A 40 3.54 -25.19 9.35
CA ASP A 40 3.50 -24.19 8.29
C ASP A 40 4.83 -24.05 7.54
N TYR A 41 5.93 -24.61 8.06
CA TYR A 41 7.28 -24.51 7.50
C TYR A 41 7.97 -25.87 7.44
N THR A 42 8.71 -26.10 6.38
CA THR A 42 9.63 -27.24 6.27
C THR A 42 10.79 -27.09 7.26
N GLU A 43 11.52 -28.18 7.53
CA GLU A 43 12.73 -28.14 8.38
C GLU A 43 13.81 -27.17 7.87
N GLY A 44 13.82 -26.87 6.57
CA GLY A 44 14.68 -25.85 5.96
C GLY A 44 14.15 -24.41 6.09
N GLY A 45 13.07 -24.19 6.83
CA GLY A 45 12.43 -22.88 7.02
C GLY A 45 11.66 -22.38 5.79
N VAL A 46 11.44 -23.23 4.78
CA VAL A 46 10.63 -22.86 3.60
C VAL A 46 9.16 -23.06 3.92
N PRO A 47 8.28 -22.07 3.68
CA PRO A 47 6.83 -22.21 3.86
C PRO A 47 6.27 -23.39 3.09
N THR A 48 5.33 -24.12 3.70
CA THR A 48 4.59 -25.16 2.98
C THR A 48 3.61 -24.55 1.98
N PHE A 49 3.24 -25.33 0.98
CA PHE A 49 2.29 -24.87 -0.04
C PHE A 49 0.91 -24.57 0.55
N ASP A 50 0.45 -25.37 1.51
CA ASP A 50 -0.83 -25.17 2.18
C ASP A 50 -0.83 -23.88 2.99
N PHE A 51 0.25 -23.59 3.74
CA PHE A 51 0.36 -22.32 4.46
C PHE A 51 0.34 -21.09 3.54
N VAL A 52 1.05 -21.15 2.40
CA VAL A 52 1.02 -20.06 1.42
C VAL A 52 -0.37 -19.89 0.81
N ARG A 53 -1.06 -21.00 0.49
CA ARG A 53 -2.43 -20.97 -0.01
C ARG A 53 -3.37 -20.30 0.99
N ASP A 54 -3.39 -20.79 2.22
CA ASP A 54 -4.27 -20.29 3.28
C ASP A 54 -4.01 -18.80 3.54
N LYS A 55 -2.74 -18.37 3.51
CA LYS A 55 -2.38 -16.97 3.65
C LYS A 55 -2.87 -16.11 2.48
N ILE A 56 -2.83 -16.61 1.25
CA ILE A 56 -3.34 -15.90 0.07
C ILE A 56 -4.87 -15.79 0.15
N GLU A 57 -5.55 -16.89 0.46
CA GLU A 57 -7.02 -16.93 0.58
C GLU A 57 -7.51 -15.96 1.65
N ASN A 58 -6.88 -15.96 2.83
CA ASN A 58 -7.20 -15.01 3.90
C ASN A 58 -7.00 -13.55 3.47
N ARG A 59 -5.90 -13.25 2.75
CA ARG A 59 -5.63 -11.90 2.25
C ARG A 59 -6.66 -11.45 1.22
N ILE A 60 -7.08 -12.35 0.32
CA ILE A 60 -8.09 -12.05 -0.70
C ILE A 60 -9.44 -11.83 -0.03
N ALA A 61 -9.86 -12.71 0.88
CA ALA A 61 -11.12 -12.57 1.61
C ALA A 61 -11.17 -11.26 2.39
N THR A 62 -10.07 -10.91 3.07
CA THR A 62 -9.95 -9.63 3.80
C THR A 62 -10.00 -8.45 2.85
N ALA A 63 -9.28 -8.50 1.73
CA ALA A 63 -9.26 -7.40 0.77
C ALA A 63 -10.66 -7.09 0.24
N ILE A 64 -11.41 -8.13 -0.14
CA ILE A 64 -12.79 -7.99 -0.65
C ILE A 64 -13.68 -7.32 0.42
N GLY A 65 -13.67 -7.81 1.67
CA GLY A 65 -14.49 -7.21 2.73
C GLY A 65 -14.01 -5.83 3.20
N SER A 66 -12.71 -5.53 3.09
CA SER A 66 -12.15 -4.25 3.54
C SER A 66 -12.58 -3.07 2.68
N GLN A 67 -12.85 -3.29 1.39
CA GLN A 67 -13.33 -2.25 0.48
C GLN A 67 -14.73 -1.79 0.89
N GLU A 68 -15.66 -2.72 1.11
CA GLU A 68 -17.02 -2.42 1.56
C GLU A 68 -17.02 -1.67 2.91
N LEU A 69 -16.13 -2.07 3.83
CA LEU A 69 -16.00 -1.40 5.12
C LEU A 69 -15.43 0.01 4.97
N ALA A 70 -14.43 0.20 4.10
CA ALA A 70 -13.83 1.50 3.82
C ALA A 70 -14.84 2.46 3.16
N GLU A 71 -15.65 1.97 2.23
CA GLU A 71 -16.75 2.73 1.60
C GLU A 71 -17.84 3.11 2.61
N SER A 72 -18.10 2.25 3.59
CA SER A 72 -19.08 2.51 4.65
C SER A 72 -18.63 3.56 5.69
N THR A 73 -17.38 4.03 5.62
CA THR A 73 -16.89 5.08 6.51
C THR A 73 -17.44 6.46 6.11
N PRO A 74 -17.59 7.41 7.05
CA PRO A 74 -17.96 8.79 6.73
C PRO A 74 -17.01 9.45 5.72
N GLU A 75 -15.73 9.16 5.81
CA GLU A 75 -14.71 9.66 4.89
C GLU A 75 -14.91 9.07 3.49
N GLY A 76 -15.17 7.77 3.37
CA GLY A 76 -15.49 7.10 2.10
C GLY A 76 -16.73 7.71 1.42
N GLN A 77 -17.81 7.89 2.18
CA GLN A 77 -19.03 8.54 1.69
C GLN A 77 -18.78 9.97 1.19
N SER A 78 -17.92 10.74 1.88
CA SER A 78 -17.59 12.10 1.45
C SER A 78 -16.83 12.15 0.13
N VAL A 79 -15.90 11.21 -0.10
CA VAL A 79 -15.15 11.11 -1.35
C VAL A 79 -16.08 10.73 -2.51
N ASP A 80 -16.98 9.78 -2.28
CA ASP A 80 -18.00 9.39 -3.26
C ASP A 80 -18.93 10.54 -3.63
N GLU A 81 -19.37 11.33 -2.63
CA GLU A 81 -20.20 12.50 -2.87
C GLU A 81 -19.46 13.58 -3.69
N MET A 82 -18.17 13.80 -3.40
CA MET A 82 -17.32 14.70 -4.19
C MET A 82 -17.17 14.23 -5.64
N MET A 83 -16.93 12.93 -5.85
CA MET A 83 -16.83 12.35 -7.20
C MET A 83 -18.15 12.48 -7.96
N ARG A 84 -19.27 12.15 -7.31
CA ARG A 84 -20.60 12.29 -7.88
C ARG A 84 -20.91 13.74 -8.28
N THR A 85 -20.63 14.69 -7.41
CA THR A 85 -20.84 16.12 -7.67
C THR A 85 -20.01 16.58 -8.88
N ARG A 86 -18.75 16.14 -8.96
CA ARG A 86 -17.88 16.42 -10.11
C ARG A 86 -18.45 15.83 -11.41
N ASP A 87 -18.95 14.60 -11.37
CA ASP A 87 -19.50 13.93 -12.54
C ASP A 87 -20.81 14.58 -13.01
N GLU A 88 -21.68 14.98 -12.09
CA GLU A 88 -22.90 15.74 -12.40
C GLU A 88 -22.56 17.10 -13.03
N ALA A 89 -21.58 17.81 -12.48
CA ALA A 89 -21.09 19.06 -13.06
C ALA A 89 -20.49 18.86 -14.46
N ALA A 90 -19.71 17.78 -14.66
CA ALA A 90 -19.16 17.44 -15.96
C ALA A 90 -20.25 17.09 -16.98
N LYS A 91 -21.26 16.30 -16.59
CA LYS A 91 -22.43 15.98 -17.42
C LYS A 91 -23.19 17.24 -17.83
N LYS A 92 -23.51 18.11 -16.87
CA LYS A 92 -24.18 19.39 -17.14
C LYS A 92 -23.41 20.23 -18.14
N ARG A 93 -22.09 20.35 -17.96
CA ARG A 93 -21.24 21.11 -18.88
C ARG A 93 -21.20 20.49 -20.29
N LEU A 94 -21.19 19.16 -20.39
CA LEU A 94 -21.28 18.48 -21.69
C LEU A 94 -22.63 18.72 -22.37
N GLU A 95 -23.73 18.75 -21.62
CA GLU A 95 -25.06 19.08 -22.15
C GLU A 95 -25.13 20.51 -22.67
N GLU A 96 -24.58 21.48 -21.93
CA GLU A 96 -24.48 22.87 -22.36
C GLU A 96 -23.70 23.00 -23.69
N ILE A 97 -22.60 22.25 -23.84
CA ILE A 97 -21.83 22.20 -25.09
C ILE A 97 -22.64 21.57 -26.23
N ARG A 98 -23.35 20.46 -25.99
CA ARG A 98 -24.18 19.85 -27.05
C ARG A 98 -25.26 20.82 -27.54
N LYS A 99 -25.92 21.50 -26.61
CA LYS A 99 -26.93 22.52 -26.90
C LYS A 99 -26.37 23.68 -27.71
N SER A 100 -25.15 24.16 -27.40
CA SER A 100 -24.52 25.23 -28.17
C SER A 100 -24.11 24.80 -29.58
N MET A 101 -23.89 23.50 -29.79
CA MET A 101 -23.65 22.91 -31.11
C MET A 101 -24.93 22.57 -31.90
N GLY A 102 -26.12 22.87 -31.36
CA GLY A 102 -27.40 22.68 -32.05
C GLY A 102 -27.84 21.20 -32.20
N ARG A 103 -27.33 20.32 -31.33
CA ARG A 103 -27.77 18.91 -31.21
C ARG A 103 -28.49 18.65 -29.90
#